data_AF-A0A920EB70-F1
#
_entry.id   AF-A0A920EB70-F1
#
_cell.length_a   1.000
_cell.length_b   1.000
_cell.length_c   1.000
_cell.angle_alpha   90.00
_cell.angle_beta   90.00
_cell.angle_gamma   90.00
#
_symmetry.space_group_name_H-M   'P 1'
#
loop_
_entity.id
_entity.type
_entity.pdbx_description
1 polymer ?
#
loop_
_entity_poly.entity_id
_entity_poly.type
_entity_poly.pdbx_seq_one_letter_code
_entity_poly.pdbx_strand_id
1 'polypeptide(L)' 'MQPLNISKWSGILQWCEYTNFSPSRIITVGDAGNDLEMLIHADKSIVIAGAEKRLIDIADHVIPP' A
#
# COMPACT_ATOMS: atom_id res chain seq x y z
N MET A 1 14.81 8.69 0.33
CA MET A 1 14.49 8.71 1.77
C MET A 1 13.05 9.19 1.94
N GLN A 2 12.28 8.55 2.82
CA GLN A 2 10.95 9.03 3.21
C GLN A 2 11.11 10.02 4.38
N PRO A 3 10.27 11.07 4.48
CA PRO A 3 10.25 11.94 5.66
C PRO A 3 9.92 11.15 6.93
N LEU A 4 10.43 11.61 8.07
CA LEU A 4 10.15 10.97 9.35
C LEU A 4 8.63 11.01 9.62
N ASN A 5 8.05 9.85 9.95
CA ASN A 5 6.62 9.66 10.26
C ASN A 5 5.65 9.94 9.09
N ILE A 6 6.12 9.96 7.84
CA ILE A 6 5.26 10.11 6.66
C ILE A 6 5.42 8.88 5.77
N SER A 7 4.28 8.28 5.40
CA SER A 7 4.21 7.14 4.50
C SER A 7 3.14 7.35 3.41
N LYS A 8 3.13 6.46 2.41
CA LYS A 8 2.04 6.42 1.43
C LYS A 8 0.69 6.19 2.12
N TRP A 9 0.67 5.34 3.14
CA TRP A 9 -0.54 5.04 3.91
C TRP A 9 -1.07 6.26 4.66
N SER A 10 -0.21 6.99 5.37
CA SER A 10 -0.64 8.22 6.05
C SER A 10 -1.20 9.26 5.08
N GLY A 11 -0.64 9.34 3.87
CA GLY A 11 -1.16 10.22 2.81
C GLY A 11 -2.55 9.81 2.30
N ILE A 12 -2.80 8.51 2.13
CA ILE A 12 -4.12 7.97 1.75
C ILE A 12 -5.17 8.32 2.81
N LEU A 13 -4.86 8.12 4.10
CA LEU A 13 -5.77 8.45 5.20
C LEU A 13 -6.07 9.95 5.26
N GLN A 14 -5.04 10.79 5.14
CA GLN A 14 -5.21 12.25 5.14
C GLN A 14 -6.06 12.72 3.95
N TRP A 15 -5.91 12.09 2.78
CA TRP A 15 -6.74 12.39 1.61
C TRP A 15 -8.21 11.99 1.83
N CYS A 16 -8.46 10.83 2.43
CA CYS A 16 -9.82 10.38 2.78
C CYS A 16 -10.49 11.36 3.75
N GLU A 17 -9.78 11.80 4.79
CA GLU A 17 -10.26 12.79 5.75
C GLU A 17 -10.56 14.13 5.06
N TYR A 18 -9.62 14.65 4.27
CA TYR A 18 -9.76 15.92 3.56
C TYR A 18 -10.94 15.94 2.59
N THR A 19 -11.23 14.81 1.94
CA THR A 19 -12.31 14.69 0.96
C THR A 19 -13.64 14.22 1.56
N ASN A 20 -13.70 13.98 2.88
CA ASN A 20 -14.81 13.32 3.55
C ASN A 20 -15.21 12.00 2.85
N PHE A 21 -14.22 11.27 2.36
CA PHE A 21 -14.38 10.00 1.68
C PHE A 21 -14.12 8.86 2.67
N SER A 22 -15.08 7.95 2.79
CA SER A 22 -14.97 6.77 3.64
C SER A 22 -15.06 5.52 2.77
N PRO A 23 -13.92 4.94 2.34
CA PRO A 23 -13.93 3.71 1.57
C PRO A 23 -14.41 2.55 2.44
N SER A 24 -15.32 1.74 1.93
CA SER A 24 -15.73 0.49 2.58
C SER A 24 -14.73 -0.64 2.38
N ARG A 25 -13.87 -0.52 1.35
CA ARG A 25 -12.74 -1.41 1.06
C ARG A 25 -11.62 -0.64 0.37
N ILE A 26 -10.38 -1.04 0.63
CA ILE A 26 -9.17 -0.48 0.05
C ILE A 26 -8.38 -1.60 -0.62
N ILE A 27 -7.99 -1.36 -1.88
CA ILE A 27 -7.07 -2.23 -2.63
C ILE A 27 -5.82 -1.42 -2.90
N THR A 28 -4.65 -1.96 -2.56
CA THR A 28 -3.35 -1.32 -2.82
C THR A 28 -2.52 -2.14 -3.79
N VAL A 29 -1.78 -1.47 -4.65
CA VAL A 29 -0.80 -2.07 -5.56
C VAL A 29 0.56 -1.47 -5.25
N GLY A 30 1.59 -2.30 -5.08
CA GLY A 30 2.95 -1.84 -4.74
C GLY A 30 4.05 -2.74 -5.27
N ASP A 31 5.27 -2.22 -5.26
CA ASP A 31 6.46 -2.84 -5.84
C ASP A 31 7.72 -2.66 -4.99
N ALA A 32 7.74 -1.67 -4.10
CA ALA A 32 8.94 -1.26 -3.38
C ALA A 32 8.71 -1.08 -1.87
N GLY A 33 9.80 -1.05 -1.08
CA GLY A 33 9.72 -0.96 0.38
C GLY A 33 8.93 0.23 0.95
N ASN A 34 8.69 1.29 0.19
CA ASN A 34 7.82 2.42 0.61
C ASN A 34 6.32 2.13 0.49
N ASP A 35 5.94 1.01 -0.11
CA ASP A 35 4.56 0.53 -0.23
C ASP A 35 4.14 -0.36 0.94
N LEU A 36 5.11 -0.83 1.73
CA LEU A 36 4.90 -1.87 2.74
C LEU A 36 3.75 -1.54 3.70
N GLU A 37 3.69 -0.31 4.19
CA GLU A 37 2.66 0.10 5.16
C GLU A 37 1.26 0.10 4.54
N MET A 38 1.11 0.58 3.30
CA MET A 38 -0.21 0.55 2.64
C MET A 38 -0.63 -0.88 2.28
N LEU A 39 0.32 -1.72 1.86
CA LEU A 39 0.08 -3.13 1.52
C LEU A 39 -0.38 -3.93 2.76
N ILE A 40 0.12 -3.60 3.95
CA ILE A 40 -0.29 -4.26 5.21
C ILE A 40 -1.68 -3.81 5.68
N HIS A 41 -2.04 -2.55 5.45
CA HIS A 41 -3.29 -1.98 5.97
C HIS A 41 -4.49 -2.09 5.04
N ALA A 42 -4.29 -2.35 3.75
CA ALA A 42 -5.37 -2.53 2.80
C ALA A 42 -6.17 -3.82 3.04
N ASP A 43 -7.44 -3.83 2.63
CA ASP A 43 -8.26 -5.06 2.61
C ASP A 43 -7.73 -6.08 1.60
N LYS A 44 -7.13 -5.58 0.50
CA LYS A 44 -6.42 -6.40 -0.49
C LYS A 44 -5.12 -5.76 -0.93
N SER A 45 -4.06 -6.56 -0.92
CA SER A 45 -2.72 -6.17 -1.36
C SER A 45 -2.33 -6.90 -2.65
N ILE A 46 -1.87 -6.13 -3.63
CA ILE A 46 -1.38 -6.64 -4.91
C ILE A 46 0.08 -6.20 -5.05
N VAL A 47 0.97 -7.14 -5.38
CA VAL A 47 2.40 -6.86 -5.53
C VAL A 47 2.87 -7.21 -6.93
N ILE A 48 3.73 -6.36 -7.51
CA ILE A 48 4.34 -6.62 -8.81
C ILE A 48 5.39 -7.74 -8.70
N ALA A 49 5.36 -8.70 -9.62
CA ALA A 49 6.36 -9.76 -9.69
C ALA A 49 7.77 -9.17 -9.88
N GLY A 50 8.72 -9.61 -9.06
CA GLY A 50 10.08 -9.06 -9.03
C GLY A 50 10.31 -8.01 -7.93
N ALA A 51 9.27 -7.64 -7.18
CA ALA A 51 9.39 -6.85 -5.96
C ALA A 51 10.25 -7.55 -4.88
N GLU A 52 10.61 -6.81 -3.84
CA GLU A 52 11.32 -7.35 -2.68
C GLU A 52 10.54 -8.54 -2.08
N LYS A 53 11.26 -9.61 -1.70
CA LYS A 53 10.62 -10.85 -1.19
C LYS A 53 9.61 -10.60 -0.07
N ARG A 54 9.92 -9.70 0.87
CA ARG A 54 9.03 -9.33 1.98
C ARG A 54 7.69 -8.74 1.54
N LEU A 55 7.62 -8.10 0.37
CA LEU A 55 6.37 -7.59 -0.20
C LEU A 55 5.58 -8.74 -0.81
N ILE A 56 6.25 -9.61 -1.56
CA ILE A 56 5.63 -10.80 -2.17
C ILE A 56 5.02 -11.70 -1.10
N ASP A 57 5.74 -11.91 0.02
CA ASP A 57 5.31 -12.78 1.12
C ASP A 57 4.03 -12.29 1.83
N ILE A 58 3.70 -10.99 1.75
CA ILE A 58 2.48 -10.41 2.37
C ILE A 58 1.34 -10.16 1.38
N ALA A 59 1.56 -10.39 0.08
CA ALA A 59 0.60 -10.04 -0.97
C ALA A 59 -0.58 -11.02 -1.00
N ASP A 60 -1.81 -10.53 -1.12
CA ASP A 60 -2.96 -11.37 -1.48
C ASP A 60 -2.82 -11.90 -2.92
N HIS A 61 -2.25 -11.08 -3.81
CA HIS A 61 -2.05 -11.41 -5.22
C HIS A 61 -0.72 -10.86 -5.75
N VAL A 62 -0.09 -11.62 -6.64
CA VAL A 62 1.09 -11.18 -7.39
C VAL A 62 0.74 -11.09 -8.87
N ILE A 63 1.05 -9.96 -9.50
CA ILE A 63 0.77 -9.70 -10.92
C ILE A 63 2.08 -9.53 -11.72
N PRO A 64 2.10 -9.85 -13.03
CA PRO A 64 3.25 -9.55 -13.88
C PRO A 64 3.50 -8.03 -13.99
N PRO A 65 4.72 -7.62 -14.32
CA PRO A 65 5.08 -6.21 -14.54
C PRO A 65 4.45 -5.60 -15.79
#